data_AF-M3CB12-F1
#
_entry.id   AF-M3CB12-F1
#
_cell.length_a   1.000
_cell.length_b   1.000
_cell.length_c   1.000
_cell.angle_alpha   90.00
_cell.angle_beta   90.00
_cell.angle_gamma   90.00
#
_symmetry.space_group_name_H-M   'P 1'
#
loop_
_entity.id
_entity.type
_entity.pdbx_description
1 polymer ?
#
loop_
_entity_poly.entity_id
_entity_poly.type
_entity_poly.pdbx_seq_one_letter_code
_entity_poly.pdbx_strand_id
1 'polypeptide(L)'
;MTARRVVEVDTGGGWTPVCAYDDLIPGRGVAALVGGHQVAVFRDRAGRLYAVGNRDPFSGAYVVSRGLLGSRDGVPVVVEPMYHRAFDLRSGACADEPETPGGGPATLPVWPVRLAGAAGPSGDRPAGATAAPSADRPSAPPREHP
;
A
#
# COMPACT_ATOMS: atom_id res chain seq x y z
N MET A 1 4.70 -21.28 23.57
CA MET A 1 4.03 -20.03 23.13
C MET A 1 4.95 -19.32 22.15
N THR A 2 4.68 -19.41 20.85
CA THR A 2 5.48 -18.70 19.84
C THR A 2 5.10 -17.22 19.89
N ALA A 3 6.09 -16.33 20.06
CA ALA A 3 5.85 -14.90 20.08
C ALA A 3 5.26 -14.45 18.73
N ARG A 4 4.07 -13.83 18.76
CA ARG A 4 3.43 -13.28 17.56
C ARG A 4 4.26 -12.11 17.05
N ARG A 5 4.69 -12.19 15.79
CA ARG A 5 5.45 -11.11 15.14
C ARG A 5 4.49 -10.16 14.46
N VAL A 6 4.74 -8.85 14.60
CA VAL A 6 3.86 -7.80 14.11
C VAL A 6 4.57 -6.99 13.04
N VAL A 7 3.88 -6.70 11.95
CA VAL A 7 4.35 -5.79 10.91
C VAL A 7 4.04 -4.37 11.36
N GLU A 8 5.05 -3.52 11.40
CA GLU A 8 4.91 -2.10 11.77
C GLU A 8 5.34 -1.21 10.60
N VAL A 9 4.68 -0.06 10.47
CA VAL A 9 4.98 0.98 9.48
C VAL A 9 5.18 2.31 10.18
N ASP A 10 6.12 3.13 9.70
CA ASP A 10 6.35 4.49 10.19
C ASP A 10 6.09 5.52 9.08
N THR A 11 5.11 6.39 9.28
CA THR A 11 4.76 7.48 8.37
C THR A 11 5.26 8.85 8.84
N GLY A 12 6.22 8.89 9.76
CA GLY A 12 6.78 10.12 10.36
C GLY A 12 6.26 10.44 11.77
N GLY A 13 5.37 9.59 12.31
CA GLY A 13 4.82 9.69 13.67
C GLY A 13 5.30 8.59 14.62
N GLY A 14 6.21 7.71 14.15
CA GLY A 14 6.65 6.52 14.86
C GLY A 14 6.00 5.24 14.33
N TRP A 15 6.49 4.11 14.85
CA TRP A 15 6.09 2.78 14.40
C TRP A 15 4.67 2.44 14.85
N THR A 16 3.80 2.15 13.87
CA THR A 16 2.41 1.75 14.10
C THR A 16 2.21 0.28 13.70
N PRO A 17 1.62 -0.57 14.56
CA PRO A 17 1.31 -1.95 14.22
C PRO A 17 0.17 -2.03 13.20
N VAL A 18 0.41 -2.76 12.11
CA VAL A 18 -0.56 -2.93 11.01
C VAL A 18 -1.27 -4.28 11.08
N CYS A 19 -0.52 -5.37 11.09
CA CYS A 19 -1.08 -6.73 11.13
C CYS A 19 -0.05 -7.72 11.68
N ALA A 20 -0.48 -8.94 11.99
CA ALA A 20 0.48 -10.00 12.28
C ALA A 20 1.17 -10.45 10.99
N TYR A 21 2.44 -10.79 11.09
CA TYR A 21 3.25 -11.21 9.93
C TYR A 21 2.70 -12.46 9.23
N ASP A 22 2.10 -13.36 9.99
CA ASP A 22 1.53 -14.62 9.49
C ASP A 22 0.15 -14.41 8.83
N ASP A 23 -0.53 -13.30 9.16
CA ASP A 23 -1.79 -12.90 8.51
C ASP A 23 -1.52 -12.19 7.18
N LEU A 24 -0.30 -11.67 6.97
CA LEU A 24 0.13 -11.05 5.72
C LEU A 24 0.60 -12.12 4.72
N ILE A 25 -0.34 -12.63 3.93
CA ILE A 25 -0.10 -13.67 2.94
C ILE A 25 0.90 -13.17 1.86
N PRO A 26 2.00 -13.89 1.59
CA PRO A 26 2.94 -13.50 0.55
C PRO A 26 2.29 -13.25 -0.82
N GLY A 27 2.61 -12.12 -1.45
CA GLY A 27 2.05 -11.69 -2.73
C GLY A 27 0.69 -10.99 -2.65
N ARG A 28 0.04 -10.96 -1.48
CA ARG A 28 -1.22 -10.23 -1.27
C ARG A 28 -0.96 -9.00 -0.42
N GLY A 29 -1.39 -7.84 -0.92
CA GLY A 29 -1.32 -6.60 -0.16
C GLY A 29 -2.47 -6.48 0.83
N VAL A 30 -2.24 -5.70 1.87
CA VAL A 30 -3.28 -5.22 2.79
C VAL A 30 -3.26 -3.69 2.83
N ALA A 31 -4.44 -3.09 2.90
CA ALA A 31 -4.58 -1.65 3.13
C ALA A 31 -4.62 -1.37 4.63
N ALA A 32 -3.92 -0.32 5.06
CA ALA A 32 -3.88 0.13 6.44
C ALA A 32 -3.95 1.66 6.51
N LEU A 33 -4.53 2.19 7.59
CA LEU A 33 -4.50 3.61 7.89
C LEU A 33 -3.44 3.87 8.96
N VAL A 34 -2.36 4.56 8.61
CA VAL A 34 -1.22 4.83 9.50
C VAL A 34 -0.92 6.31 9.49
N GLY A 35 -1.03 6.98 10.64
CA GLY A 35 -0.79 8.42 10.74
C GLY A 35 -1.64 9.28 9.78
N GLY A 36 -2.85 8.83 9.43
CA GLY A 36 -3.72 9.49 8.45
C GLY A 36 -3.43 9.14 6.98
N HIS A 37 -2.41 8.33 6.70
CA HIS A 37 -2.06 7.87 5.35
C HIS A 37 -2.65 6.48 5.06
N GLN A 38 -3.19 6.31 3.87
CA GLN A 38 -3.59 5.00 3.34
C GLN A 38 -2.37 4.29 2.75
N VAL A 39 -1.91 3.26 3.44
CA VAL A 39 -0.69 2.49 3.13
C VAL A 39 -1.08 1.11 2.61
N ALA A 40 -0.48 0.69 1.50
CA ALA A 40 -0.51 -0.67 1.01
C ALA A 40 0.75 -1.40 1.51
N VAL A 41 0.56 -2.45 2.31
CA VAL A 41 1.64 -3.25 2.88
C VAL A 41 1.69 -4.60 2.19
N PHE A 42 2.88 -5.02 1.79
CA PHE A 42 3.12 -6.26 1.08
C PHE A 42 4.21 -7.09 1.75
N ARG A 43 4.09 -8.41 1.60
CA ARG A 43 5.14 -9.38 1.86
C ARG A 43 5.44 -10.14 0.58
N ASP A 44 6.70 -10.25 0.18
CA ASP A 44 7.05 -11.10 -0.96
C ASP A 44 7.29 -12.57 -0.53
N ARG A 45 7.53 -13.45 -1.50
CA ARG A 45 7.78 -14.88 -1.22
C ARG A 45 9.09 -15.13 -0.46
N ALA A 46 10.04 -14.20 -0.50
CA ALA A 46 11.27 -14.25 0.30
C ALA A 46 11.06 -13.72 1.73
N GLY A 47 9.86 -13.24 2.05
CA GLY A 47 9.50 -12.70 3.36
C GLY A 47 9.88 -11.24 3.57
N ARG A 48 10.35 -10.54 2.53
CA ARG A 48 10.65 -9.10 2.57
C ARG A 48 9.35 -8.31 2.62
N LEU A 49 9.37 -7.22 3.39
CA LEU A 49 8.22 -6.34 3.59
C LEU A 49 8.39 -5.06 2.78
N TYR A 50 7.27 -4.55 2.27
CA TYR A 50 7.21 -3.28 1.55
C TYR A 50 5.98 -2.49 2.01
N ALA A 51 6.09 -1.17 2.09
CA ALA A 51 5.00 -0.27 2.42
C ALA A 51 5.00 0.93 1.47
N VAL A 52 3.93 1.06 0.70
CA VAL A 52 3.77 2.10 -0.33
C VAL A 52 2.40 2.77 -0.23
N GLY A 53 2.20 3.90 -0.91
CA GLY A 53 0.89 4.55 -1.02
C GLY A 53 -0.17 3.61 -1.57
N ASN A 54 -1.35 3.57 -0.94
CA ASN A 54 -2.48 2.78 -1.45
C ASN A 54 -3.24 3.50 -2.58
N ARG A 55 -3.04 4.81 -2.73
CA ARG A 55 -3.67 5.64 -3.77
C ARG A 55 -2.86 5.57 -5.06
N ASP A 56 -3.48 5.07 -6.13
CA ASP A 56 -2.89 5.07 -7.46
C ASP A 56 -2.83 6.52 -8.02
N PRO A 57 -1.66 7.01 -8.46
CA PRO A 57 -1.52 8.38 -8.96
C PRO A 57 -2.23 8.62 -10.30
N PHE A 58 -2.57 7.57 -11.06
CA PHE A 58 -3.25 7.71 -12.35
C PHE A 58 -4.77 7.84 -12.21
N SER A 59 -5.40 6.90 -11.50
CA SER A 59 -6.85 6.90 -11.25
C SER A 59 -7.28 7.74 -10.05
N GLY A 60 -6.37 7.99 -9.10
CA GLY A 60 -6.69 8.55 -7.79
C GLY A 60 -7.38 7.58 -6.84
N ALA A 61 -7.58 6.31 -7.22
CA ALA A 61 -8.29 5.31 -6.44
C ALA A 61 -7.39 4.58 -5.44
N TYR A 62 -7.96 4.14 -4.30
CA TYR A 62 -7.24 3.42 -3.25
C TYR A 62 -7.17 1.91 -3.52
N VAL A 63 -6.44 1.51 -4.56
CA VAL A 63 -6.46 0.14 -5.10
C VAL A 63 -5.11 -0.56 -5.14
N VAL A 64 -4.00 0.12 -4.82
CA VAL A 64 -2.65 -0.45 -4.99
C VAL A 64 -2.47 -1.74 -4.17
N SER A 65 -3.01 -1.81 -2.95
CA SER A 65 -2.98 -3.01 -2.10
C SER A 65 -3.59 -4.26 -2.75
N ARG A 66 -4.43 -4.11 -3.78
CA ARG A 66 -5.03 -5.21 -4.56
C ARG A 66 -4.18 -5.61 -5.77
N GLY A 67 -3.09 -4.89 -6.02
CA GLY A 67 -2.17 -5.14 -7.11
C GLY A 67 -1.43 -6.47 -6.97
N LEU A 68 -0.91 -6.94 -8.10
CA LEU A 68 -0.15 -8.18 -8.18
C LEU A 68 1.33 -7.90 -8.00
N LEU A 69 1.99 -8.58 -7.06
CA LEU A 69 3.44 -8.50 -6.97
C LEU A 69 4.11 -9.25 -8.13
N GLY A 70 5.15 -8.64 -8.66
CA GLY A 70 5.98 -9.20 -9.72
C GLY A 70 7.41 -8.72 -9.62
N SER A 71 8.16 -8.93 -10.71
CA SER A 71 9.49 -8.35 -10.87
C SER A 71 9.68 -7.86 -12.29
N ARG A 72 10.44 -6.76 -12.42
CA ARG A 72 10.89 -6.22 -13.70
C ARG A 72 12.40 -6.01 -13.61
N ASP A 73 13.17 -6.71 -14.43
CA ASP A 73 14.64 -6.67 -14.40
C ASP A 73 15.25 -6.88 -12.99
N GLY A 74 14.63 -7.77 -12.20
CA GLY A 74 15.06 -8.06 -10.81
C GLY A 74 14.57 -7.06 -9.76
N VAL A 75 13.90 -5.98 -10.16
CA VAL A 75 13.26 -5.02 -9.27
C VAL A 75 11.91 -5.56 -8.81
N PRO A 76 11.59 -5.58 -7.49
CA PRO A 76 10.27 -5.96 -7.01
C PRO A 76 9.25 -4.87 -7.35
N VAL A 77 8.16 -5.25 -8.01
CA VAL A 77 7.10 -4.30 -8.42
C VAL A 77 5.74 -4.75 -7.93
N VAL A 78 4.82 -3.81 -7.78
CA VAL A 78 3.38 -4.07 -7.74
C VAL A 78 2.75 -3.56 -9.04
N VAL A 79 2.00 -4.43 -9.70
CA VAL A 79 1.19 -4.06 -10.87
C VAL A 79 -0.19 -3.68 -10.37
N GLU A 80 -0.59 -2.42 -10.57
CA GLU A 80 -1.88 -1.96 -10.09
C GLU A 80 -3.05 -2.47 -10.98
N PRO A 81 -4.26 -2.68 -10.43
CA PRO A 81 -5.31 -3.45 -11.12
C PRO A 81 -6.06 -2.72 -12.26
N MET A 82 -6.01 -1.40 -12.33
CA MET A 82 -6.85 -0.58 -13.21
C MET A 82 -6.19 -0.31 -14.56
N TYR A 83 -4.92 0.11 -14.56
CA TYR A 83 -4.15 0.48 -15.76
C TYR A 83 -2.92 -0.42 -15.99
N HIS A 84 -2.76 -1.47 -15.18
CA HIS A 84 -1.66 -2.43 -15.22
C HIS A 84 -0.28 -1.76 -15.18
N ARG A 85 -0.16 -0.61 -14.50
CA ARG A 85 1.12 0.07 -14.32
C ARG A 85 1.93 -0.60 -13.22
N ALA A 86 3.22 -0.79 -13.47
CA ALA A 86 4.13 -1.40 -12.52
C ALA A 86 4.87 -0.33 -11.71
N PHE A 87 4.79 -0.40 -10.38
CA PHE A 87 5.49 0.49 -9.47
C PHE A 87 6.58 -0.26 -8.70
N ASP A 88 7.81 0.25 -8.67
CA ASP A 88 8.90 -0.28 -7.85
C ASP A 88 8.54 -0.15 -6.38
N LEU A 89 8.47 -1.26 -5.65
CA LEU A 89 8.11 -1.30 -4.23
C LEU A 89 9.15 -0.66 -3.30
N ARG A 90 10.36 -0.36 -3.79
CA ARG A 90 11.46 0.22 -3.02
C ARG A 90 11.53 1.73 -3.17
N SER A 91 11.27 2.24 -4.36
CA SER A 91 11.38 3.67 -4.69
C SER A 91 10.02 4.34 -4.90
N GLY A 92 8.97 3.55 -5.15
CA GLY A 92 7.63 4.03 -5.48
C GLY A 92 7.47 4.45 -6.94
N ALA A 93 8.57 4.53 -7.71
CA ALA A 93 8.53 5.02 -9.08
C ALA A 93 7.77 4.06 -10.00
N CYS A 94 6.93 4.62 -10.88
CA CYS A 94 6.34 3.89 -11.98
C CYS A 94 7.43 3.50 -13.00
N ALA A 95 7.48 2.22 -13.36
CA ALA A 95 8.45 1.67 -14.29
C ALA A 95 8.04 1.87 -15.77
N ASP A 96 6.79 2.24 -16.02
CA ASP A 96 6.23 2.37 -17.36
C ASP A 96 6.18 3.82 -17.84
N GLU A 97 5.87 4.75 -16.94
CA GLU A 97 5.52 6.13 -17.27
C GLU A 97 5.95 7.04 -16.11
N PRO A 98 6.85 8.01 -16.30
CA PRO A 98 7.39 8.83 -15.21
C PRO A 98 6.39 9.90 -14.71
N GLU A 99 5.38 10.24 -15.51
CA GLU A 99 4.44 11.31 -15.23
C GLU A 99 2.99 10.85 -15.39
N THR A 100 2.10 11.44 -14.60
CA THR A 100 0.65 11.28 -14.71
C THR A 100 0.09 12.18 -15.81
N PRO A 101 -1.13 11.94 -16.32
CA PRO A 101 -1.78 12.83 -17.29
C PRO A 101 -1.93 14.29 -16.82
N GLY A 102 -1.91 14.52 -15.50
CA GLY A 102 -1.94 15.86 -14.90
C GLY A 102 -0.59 16.56 -14.79
N GLY A 103 0.49 15.97 -15.32
CA GLY A 103 1.86 16.51 -15.27
C GLY A 103 2.57 16.35 -13.92
N GLY A 104 1.97 15.63 -12.96
CA GLY A 104 2.61 15.28 -11.69
C GLY A 104 3.42 13.98 -11.80
N PRO A 105 4.38 13.74 -10.90
CA PRO A 105 5.20 12.51 -10.92
C PRO A 105 4.33 11.26 -10.68
N ALA A 106 4.53 10.22 -11.50
CA ALA A 106 3.91 8.92 -11.33
C ALA A 106 4.68 8.09 -10.30
N THR A 107 4.56 8.46 -9.03
CA THR A 107 5.25 7.80 -7.92
C THR A 107 4.31 7.55 -6.74
N LEU A 108 4.53 6.44 -6.06
CA LEU A 108 3.92 6.14 -4.78
C LEU A 108 4.84 6.62 -3.64
N PRO A 109 4.31 7.22 -2.57
CA PRO A 109 5.10 7.39 -1.35
C PRO A 109 5.54 6.01 -0.84
N VAL A 110 6.76 5.94 -0.31
CA VAL A 110 7.33 4.72 0.29
C VAL A 110 7.63 5.00 1.75
N TRP A 111 7.28 4.05 2.63
CA TRP A 111 7.50 4.19 4.06
C TRP A 111 8.37 3.07 4.62
N PRO A 112 9.14 3.34 5.68
CA PRO A 112 9.79 2.30 6.47
C PRO A 112 8.77 1.28 6.98
N VAL A 113 9.09 0.00 6.81
CA VAL A 113 8.32 -1.13 7.31
C VAL A 113 9.27 -2.12 7.99
N ARG A 114 8.84 -2.68 9.11
CA ARG A 114 9.65 -3.66 9.85
C ARG A 114 8.82 -4.76 10.47
N LEU A 115 9.51 -5.82 10.86
CA LEU A 115 8.97 -6.89 11.68
C LEU A 115 9.39 -6.66 13.13
N ALA A 116 8.44 -6.38 14.01
CA ALA A 116 8.66 -6.32 15.44
C ALA A 116 8.44 -7.70 16.08
N GLY A 117 9.38 -8.13 16.93
CA GLY A 117 9.12 -9.16 17.93
C GLY A 117 8.18 -8.59 18.99
N ALA A 118 7.30 -9.42 19.56
CA ALA A 118 6.20 -9.02 20.45
C ALA A 118 6.51 -7.76 21.28
N ALA A 119 5.99 -6.62 20.81
CA ALA A 119 5.92 -5.43 21.64
C ALA A 119 5.02 -5.77 22.84
N GLY A 120 5.48 -5.45 24.05
CA GLY A 120 4.62 -5.39 25.23
C GLY A 120 3.39 -4.50 24.96
N PRO A 121 2.36 -4.51 25.81
CA PRO A 121 1.07 -3.91 25.50
C PRO A 121 1.19 -2.39 25.35
N SER A 122 1.53 -1.91 24.17
CA SER A 122 1.11 -0.60 23.73
C SER A 122 -0.36 -0.76 23.48
N GLY A 123 -1.14 -0.27 24.44
CA GLY A 123 -2.59 -0.25 24.40
C GLY A 123 -3.07 0.60 23.25
N ASP A 124 -3.00 0.06 22.05
CA ASP A 124 -3.79 0.50 20.93
C ASP A 124 -4.14 -0.73 20.10
N ARG A 125 -5.44 -0.89 19.87
CA ARG A 125 -5.99 -1.94 19.03
C ARG A 125 -5.27 -1.83 17.68
N PRO A 126 -4.77 -2.92 17.06
CA PRO A 126 -4.22 -2.83 15.71
C PRO A 126 -5.24 -2.07 14.86
N ALA A 127 -4.82 -0.93 14.30
CA ALA A 127 -5.68 -0.10 13.48
C ALA A 127 -6.23 -1.03 12.41
N GLY A 128 -7.50 -1.38 12.55
CA GLY A 128 -8.05 -2.54 11.87
C GLY A 128 -7.69 -2.47 10.40
N ALA A 129 -7.21 -3.58 9.84
CA ALA A 129 -7.25 -3.85 8.41
C ALA A 129 -8.74 -3.82 8.01
N THR A 130 -9.31 -2.63 8.03
CA THR A 130 -10.67 -2.33 7.68
C THR A 130 -10.60 -2.26 6.18
N ALA A 131 -11.39 -3.12 5.52
CA ALA A 131 -11.62 -2.98 4.09
C ALA A 131 -11.82 -1.49 3.81
N ALA A 132 -10.94 -0.91 3.00
CA ALA A 132 -11.01 0.51 2.68
C ALA A 132 -12.47 0.83 2.35
N PRO A 133 -13.12 1.80 3.04
CA PRO A 133 -14.47 2.17 2.69
C PRO A 133 -14.46 2.51 1.20
N SER A 134 -15.35 1.89 0.43
CA SER A 134 -15.52 2.21 -0.99
C SER A 134 -15.72 3.71 -1.10
N ALA A 135 -14.69 4.41 -1.58
CA ALA A 135 -14.77 5.84 -1.80
C ALA A 135 -15.83 6.09 -2.86
N ASP A 136 -16.84 6.85 -2.42
CA ASP A 136 -17.77 7.72 -3.12
C ASP A 136 -17.78 7.69 -4.65
N ARG A 137 -18.98 7.52 -5.21
CA ARG A 137 -19.23 7.66 -6.65
C ARG A 137 -18.70 9.01 -7.14
N PRO A 138 -17.95 9.08 -8.25
CA PRO A 138 -17.78 10.35 -8.92
C PRO A 138 -19.16 10.86 -9.35
N SER A 139 -19.56 12.04 -8.86
CA SER A 139 -20.72 12.76 -9.36
C SER A 139 -20.59 12.91 -10.88
N ALA A 140 -21.57 12.39 -11.60
CA ALA A 140 -21.66 12.56 -13.04
C ALA A 140 -21.74 14.06 -13.38
N PRO A 141 -21.07 14.54 -14.44
CA PRO A 141 -21.25 15.91 -14.90
C PRO A 141 -22.71 16.11 -15.38
N PRO A 142 -23.26 17.34 -15.25
CA PRO A 142 -24.60 17.62 -15.74
C PRO A 142 -24.66 17.36 -17.25
N ARG A 143 -25.68 16.63 -17.68
CA ARG A 143 -25.97 16.40 -19.10
C ARG A 143 -26.51 17.69 -19.68
N GLU A 144 -25.69 18.38 -20.46
CA GLU A 144 -26.15 19.41 -21.38
C GLU A 144 -26.72 18.69 -22.62
N HIS A 145 -28.01 18.90 -22.88
CA HIS A 145 -28.70 18.51 -24.11
C HIS A 145 -29.50 19.73 -24.61
N PRO A 146 -29.71 19.83 -25.93
CA PRO A 146 -29.46 21.02 -26.74
C PRO A 146 -30.49 22.15 -26.63
#